data_AF-A0A968MGX6-F1
#
_entry.id   AF-A0A968MGX6-F1
#
_cell.length_a   1.000
_cell.length_b   1.000
_cell.length_c   1.000
_cell.angle_alpha   90.00
_cell.angle_beta   90.00
_cell.angle_gamma   90.00
#
_symmetry.space_group_name_H-M   'P 1'
#
loop_
_entity.id
_entity.type
_entity.pdbx_description
1 polymer ?
#
loop_
_entity_poly.entity_id
_entity_poly.type
_entity_poly.pdbx_seq_one_letter_code
_entity_poly.pdbx_strand_id
1 'polypeptide(L)'
;MVYEKIHTIKGEAWDYTDVLHYDVNVADTAVVYNLLVNVRNSGIYPYSNLYLFITAQAPTGLTVKDTLEIILADQNGKWYGKSIGNIFNHSAFYKKNIKFPFRGIYMFDIQHAMRDKELKGVSDIGLRLEKVN
;
A
#
# COMPACT_ATOMS: atom_id res chain seq x y z
N MET A 1 8.86 12.09 -7.62
CA MET A 1 8.35 10.70 -7.64
C MET A 1 9.32 9.83 -8.41
N VAL A 2 9.59 8.60 -7.94
CA VAL A 2 10.56 7.67 -8.55
C VAL A 2 9.90 6.41 -9.08
N TYR A 3 8.88 5.92 -8.38
CA TYR A 3 8.11 4.75 -8.79
C TYR A 3 6.66 4.92 -8.35
N GLU A 4 5.73 4.47 -9.17
CA GLU A 4 4.33 4.27 -8.80
C GLU A 4 3.77 3.12 -9.63
N LYS A 5 3.12 2.16 -8.96
CA LYS A 5 2.36 1.09 -9.60
C LYS A 5 1.09 0.87 -8.81
N ILE A 6 -0.02 0.71 -9.52
CA ILE A 6 -1.35 0.48 -8.96
C ILE A 6 -1.86 -0.86 -9.49
N HIS A 7 -2.44 -1.65 -8.60
CA HIS A 7 -3.21 -2.84 -8.95
C HIS A 7 -4.69 -2.57 -8.67
N THR A 8 -5.53 -2.84 -9.66
CA THR A 8 -6.99 -2.74 -9.54
C THR A 8 -7.56 -4.09 -9.12
N ILE A 9 -8.34 -4.08 -8.05
CA ILE A 9 -9.05 -5.24 -7.52
C ILE A 9 -10.33 -5.44 -8.34
N LYS A 10 -10.42 -6.56 -9.06
CA LYS A 10 -11.58 -6.84 -9.89
C LYS A 10 -12.83 -7.03 -9.02
N GLY A 11 -13.90 -6.32 -9.38
CA GLY A 11 -15.17 -6.39 -8.67
C GLY A 11 -15.16 -5.83 -7.25
N GLU A 12 -14.09 -5.11 -6.86
CA GLU A 12 -13.88 -4.62 -5.49
C GLU A 12 -13.97 -5.73 -4.43
N ALA A 13 -13.52 -6.93 -4.79
CA ALA A 13 -13.59 -8.14 -3.99
C ALA A 13 -12.18 -8.74 -3.87
N TRP A 14 -11.44 -8.31 -2.85
CA TRP A 14 -10.05 -8.73 -2.66
C TRP A 14 -10.01 -10.00 -1.81
N ASP A 15 -9.63 -11.14 -2.39
CA ASP A 15 -9.49 -12.40 -1.64
C ASP A 15 -8.20 -12.38 -0.79
N TYR A 16 -8.25 -12.96 0.41
CA TYR A 16 -7.12 -13.00 1.34
C TYR A 16 -5.90 -13.77 0.81
N THR A 17 -6.08 -14.61 -0.20
CA THR A 17 -5.00 -15.33 -0.90
C THR A 17 -4.40 -14.53 -2.05
N ASP A 18 -5.04 -13.43 -2.48
CA ASP A 18 -4.57 -12.61 -3.58
C ASP A 18 -3.47 -11.64 -3.11
N VAL A 19 -2.25 -11.92 -3.57
CA VAL A 19 -1.05 -11.16 -3.21
C VAL A 19 -0.69 -10.21 -4.35
N LEU A 20 -0.59 -8.93 -4.02
CA LEU A 20 -0.24 -7.88 -4.98
C LEU A 20 1.28 -7.67 -5.01
N HIS A 21 1.86 -7.87 -6.19
CA HIS A 21 3.32 -7.83 -6.39
C HIS A 21 3.81 -6.53 -7.01
N TYR A 22 4.85 -5.94 -6.40
CA TYR A 22 5.49 -4.71 -6.83
C TYR A 22 7.01 -4.84 -6.87
N ASP A 23 7.59 -4.64 -8.05
CA ASP A 23 9.04 -4.61 -8.23
C ASP A 23 9.52 -3.17 -8.34
N VAL A 24 10.39 -2.76 -7.41
CA VAL A 24 10.90 -1.39 -7.33
C VAL A 24 12.41 -1.39 -7.56
N ASN A 25 12.85 -0.82 -8.68
CA ASN A 25 14.26 -0.66 -8.96
C ASN A 25 14.83 0.59 -8.25
N VAL A 26 15.68 0.37 -7.25
CA VAL A 26 16.39 1.45 -6.55
C VAL A 26 17.80 1.59 -7.13
N ALA A 27 18.03 2.68 -7.86
CA ALA A 27 19.30 2.94 -8.54
C ALA A 27 20.33 3.72 -7.69
N ASP A 28 19.87 4.50 -6.71
CA ASP A 28 20.71 5.40 -5.90
C ASP A 28 20.43 5.17 -4.42
N THR A 29 21.43 4.68 -3.68
CA THR A 29 21.33 4.36 -2.24
C THR A 29 21.72 5.55 -1.35
N ALA A 30 22.26 6.64 -1.91
CA ALA A 30 22.63 7.83 -1.15
C ALA A 30 21.40 8.70 -0.84
N VAL A 31 20.39 8.63 -1.71
CA VAL A 31 19.12 9.35 -1.60
C VAL A 31 18.25 8.79 -0.47
N VAL A 32 17.55 9.69 0.21
CA VAL A 32 16.53 9.37 1.20
C VAL A 32 15.17 9.31 0.51
N TYR A 33 14.36 8.31 0.84
CA TYR A 33 13.08 8.04 0.20
C TYR A 33 11.93 7.94 1.21
N ASN A 34 10.73 8.23 0.72
CA ASN A 34 9.48 7.80 1.34
C ASN A 34 8.86 6.69 0.51
N LEU A 35 8.36 5.66 1.19
CA LEU A 35 7.59 4.56 0.63
C LEU A 35 6.17 4.64 1.17
N LEU A 36 5.20 4.80 0.27
CA LEU A 36 3.80 4.99 0.60
C LEU A 36 2.95 3.89 -0.02
N VAL A 37 1.88 3.54 0.68
CA VAL A 37 0.78 2.73 0.14
C VAL A 37 -0.39 3.66 -0.14
N ASN A 38 -0.87 3.63 -1.38
CA ASN A 38 -2.08 4.31 -1.80
C ASN A 38 -3.24 3.31 -1.81
N VAL A 39 -4.37 3.71 -1.27
CA VAL A 39 -5.58 2.88 -1.22
C VAL A 39 -6.72 3.67 -1.81
N ARG A 40 -7.50 3.03 -2.68
CA ARG A 40 -8.80 3.53 -3.09
C ARG A 40 -9.87 2.57 -2.60
N ASN A 41 -10.86 3.12 -1.91
CA ASN A 41 -12.03 2.38 -1.50
C ASN A 41 -13.31 3.09 -1.94
N SER A 42 -14.38 2.32 -2.06
CA SER A 42 -15.72 2.83 -2.26
C SER A 42 -16.48 2.91 -0.94
N GLY A 43 -17.64 3.59 -0.94
CA GLY A 43 -18.49 3.68 0.25
C GLY A 43 -19.17 2.36 0.66
N ILE A 44 -18.96 1.26 -0.07
CA ILE A 44 -19.40 -0.08 0.38
C ILE A 44 -18.36 -0.76 1.27
N TYR A 45 -17.15 -0.19 1.41
CA TYR A 45 -16.14 -0.69 2.34
C TYR A 45 -16.66 -0.58 3.79
N PRO A 46 -16.70 -1.68 4.57
CA PRO A 46 -17.46 -1.71 5.82
C PRO A 46 -16.68 -1.27 7.07
N TYR A 47 -15.40 -0.92 6.95
CA TYR A 47 -14.53 -0.62 8.09
C TYR A 47 -13.95 0.79 8.05
N SER A 48 -13.59 1.34 9.21
CA SER A 48 -12.90 2.64 9.29
C SER A 48 -11.40 2.54 9.09
N ASN A 49 -10.83 1.34 9.04
CA ASN A 49 -9.40 1.11 8.84
C ASN A 49 -9.16 -0.12 7.94
N LEU A 50 -7.94 -0.20 7.42
CA LEU A 50 -7.44 -1.31 6.61
C LEU A 50 -6.07 -1.74 7.12
N TYR A 51 -5.95 -3.01 7.48
CA TYR A 51 -4.67 -3.63 7.80
C TYR A 51 -4.11 -4.35 6.58
N LEU A 52 -2.82 -4.22 6.36
CA LEU A 52 -2.08 -4.86 5.28
C LEU A 52 -0.87 -5.60 5.87
N PHE A 53 -0.63 -6.83 5.42
CA PHE A 53 0.69 -7.44 5.55
C PHE A 53 1.54 -7.05 4.35
N ILE A 54 2.75 -6.56 4.62
CA ILE A 54 3.71 -6.15 3.60
C ILE A 54 4.97 -6.98 3.80
N THR A 55 5.30 -7.79 2.80
CA THR A 55 6.59 -8.50 2.74
C THR A 55 7.50 -7.75 1.80
N ALA A 56 8.67 -7.32 2.29
CA ALA A 56 9.68 -6.63 1.51
C ALA A 56 10.93 -7.49 1.40
N GLN A 57 11.37 -7.79 0.18
CA GLN A 57 12.60 -8.52 -0.10
C GLN A 57 13.63 -7.61 -0.76
N ALA A 58 14.82 -7.56 -0.17
CA ALA A 58 15.96 -6.84 -0.71
C ALA A 58 16.61 -7.59 -1.89
N PRO A 59 17.39 -6.91 -2.75
CA PRO A 59 18.15 -7.56 -3.82
C PRO A 59 19.09 -8.68 -3.33
N THR A 60 19.51 -8.61 -2.07
CA THR A 60 20.36 -9.62 -1.42
C THR A 60 19.59 -10.88 -0.99
N GLY A 61 18.27 -10.89 -1.14
CA GLY A 61 17.38 -11.97 -0.71
C GLY A 61 16.89 -11.83 0.74
N LEU A 62 17.38 -10.85 1.51
CA LEU A 62 16.90 -10.57 2.86
C LEU A 62 15.44 -10.11 2.82
N THR A 63 14.60 -10.76 3.63
CA THR A 63 13.15 -10.49 3.67
C THR A 63 12.75 -9.95 5.04
N VAL A 64 11.89 -8.94 5.03
CA VAL A 64 11.22 -8.39 6.22
C VAL A 64 9.70 -8.47 6.00
N LYS A 65 8.96 -8.76 7.07
CA LYS A 65 7.50 -8.75 7.07
C LYS A 65 7.02 -7.77 8.12
N ASP A 66 6.16 -6.85 7.69
CA ASP A 66 5.57 -5.81 8.53
C ASP A 66 4.05 -5.79 8.36
N THR A 67 3.37 -5.15 9.31
CA THR A 67 1.95 -4.83 9.22
C THR A 67 1.78 -3.31 9.12
N LEU A 68 0.96 -2.85 8.18
CA LEU A 68 0.57 -1.45 8.05
C LEU A 68 -0.91 -1.30 8.37
N GLU A 69 -1.25 -0.37 9.26
CA GLU A 69 -2.61 0.09 9.46
C GLU A 69 -2.84 1.40 8.72
N ILE A 70 -3.95 1.49 7.99
CA ILE A 70 -4.39 2.69 7.30
C ILE A 70 -5.75 3.08 7.85
N ILE A 71 -5.84 4.25 8.49
CA ILE A 71 -7.12 4.80 8.93
C ILE A 71 -7.82 5.46 7.74
N LEU A 72 -8.97 4.94 7.38
CA LEU A 72 -9.77 5.35 6.21
C LEU A 72 -10.93 6.27 6.59
N ALA A 73 -11.52 6.12 7.77
CA ALA A 73 -12.60 6.98 8.25
C ALA A 73 -12.43 7.35 9.73
N ASP A 74 -13.09 8.43 10.15
CA ASP A 74 -13.19 8.79 11.55
C ASP A 74 -14.16 7.86 12.32
N GLN A 75 -14.29 8.08 13.63
CA GLN A 75 -15.16 7.29 14.50
C GLN A 75 -16.66 7.44 14.17
N ASN A 76 -17.04 8.50 13.46
CA ASN A 76 -18.41 8.76 13.02
C ASN A 76 -18.69 8.20 11.61
N GLY A 77 -17.72 7.50 11.01
CA GLY A 77 -17.82 6.94 9.66
C GLY A 77 -17.58 7.95 8.54
N LYS A 78 -17.08 9.16 8.85
CA LYS A 78 -16.70 10.13 7.82
C LYS A 78 -15.35 9.74 7.24
N TRP A 79 -15.33 9.41 5.96
CA TRP A 79 -14.11 9.07 5.23
C TRP A 79 -13.09 10.21 5.24
N TYR A 80 -11.82 9.86 5.48
CA TYR A 80 -10.67 10.71 5.24
C TYR A 80 -10.31 10.75 3.75
N GLY A 81 -9.43 11.67 3.35
CA GLY A 81 -8.89 11.72 1.98
C GLY A 81 -9.71 12.55 0.98
N LYS A 82 -9.35 12.43 -0.30
CA LYS A 82 -10.05 13.13 -1.41
C LYS A 82 -11.09 12.20 -2.01
N SER A 83 -12.32 12.70 -2.16
CA SER A 83 -13.44 11.94 -2.72
C SER A 83 -13.95 12.52 -4.04
N ILE A 84 -14.32 11.65 -4.97
CA ILE A 84 -15.15 11.98 -6.14
C ILE A 84 -16.30 10.98 -6.17
N GLY A 85 -17.53 11.46 -5.97
CA GLY A 85 -18.68 10.57 -5.79
C GLY A 85 -18.49 9.66 -4.56
N ASN A 86 -18.66 8.35 -4.77
CA ASN A 86 -18.57 7.34 -3.70
C ASN A 86 -17.18 6.68 -3.60
N ILE A 87 -16.13 7.31 -4.13
CA ILE A 87 -14.77 6.79 -4.18
C ILE A 87 -13.85 7.69 -3.35
N PHE A 88 -13.07 7.09 -2.46
CA PHE A 88 -12.18 7.74 -1.51
C PHE A 88 -10.73 7.32 -1.75
N ASN A 89 -9.81 8.28 -1.73
CA ASN A 89 -8.38 8.04 -1.97
C ASN A 89 -7.58 8.36 -0.72
N HIS A 90 -6.74 7.41 -0.31
CA HIS A 90 -5.91 7.45 0.87
C HIS A 90 -4.45 7.24 0.49
N SER A 91 -3.54 7.90 1.20
CA SER A 91 -2.10 7.67 1.10
C SER A 91 -1.54 7.56 2.52
N ALA A 92 -0.90 6.44 2.82
CA ALA A 92 -0.25 6.20 4.11
C ALA A 92 1.24 5.96 3.90
N PHE A 93 2.08 6.50 4.79
CA PHE A 93 3.49 6.15 4.83
C PHE A 93 3.65 4.73 5.35
N TYR A 94 4.23 3.84 4.54
CA TYR A 94 4.72 2.55 5.02
C TYR A 94 6.08 2.72 5.70
N LYS A 95 7.00 3.43 5.05
CA LYS A 95 8.31 3.82 5.62
C LYS A 95 8.63 5.26 5.21
N LYS A 96 9.09 6.07 6.17
CA LYS A 96 9.41 7.49 5.97
C LYS A 96 10.90 7.73 6.15
N ASN A 97 11.48 8.59 5.33
CA ASN A 97 12.87 9.01 5.41
C ASN A 97 13.89 7.85 5.47
N ILE A 98 13.68 6.81 4.65
CA ILE A 98 14.55 5.63 4.62
C ILE A 98 15.63 5.73 3.54
N LYS A 99 16.75 5.07 3.78
CA LYS A 99 17.74 4.77 2.73
C LYS A 99 17.71 3.28 2.44
N PHE A 100 17.76 2.94 1.15
CA PHE A 100 17.91 1.56 0.75
C PHE A 100 19.38 1.15 0.87
N PRO A 101 19.71 0.07 1.59
CA PRO A 101 21.10 -0.32 1.82
C PRO A 101 21.79 -0.85 0.56
N PHE A 102 21.03 -1.40 -0.39
CA PHE A 102 21.55 -2.00 -1.61
C PHE A 102 20.89 -1.40 -2.84
N ARG A 103 21.65 -1.29 -3.94
CA ARG A 103 21.12 -0.99 -5.27
C ARG A 103 20.50 -2.26 -5.87
N GLY A 104 19.38 -2.12 -6.57
CA GLY A 104 18.76 -3.23 -7.30
C GLY A 104 17.23 -3.26 -7.16
N ILE A 105 16.65 -4.40 -7.53
CA ILE A 105 15.20 -4.63 -7.46
C ILE A 105 14.83 -5.09 -6.06
N TYR A 106 13.96 -4.32 -5.41
CA TYR A 106 13.26 -4.71 -4.20
C TYR A 106 11.87 -5.22 -4.59
N MET A 107 11.49 -6.37 -4.06
CA MET A 107 10.17 -6.96 -4.26
C MET A 107 9.30 -6.65 -3.04
N PHE A 108 8.09 -6.16 -3.29
CA PHE A 108 7.09 -5.93 -2.25
C PHE A 108 5.83 -6.73 -2.59
N ASP A 109 5.40 -7.51 -1.62
CA ASP A 109 4.16 -8.26 -1.66
C ASP A 109 3.20 -7.66 -0.64
N ILE A 110 2.00 -7.29 -1.09
CA ILE A 110 0.96 -6.71 -0.25
C ILE A 110 -0.26 -7.62 -0.29
N GLN A 111 -0.76 -7.97 0.89
CA GLN A 111 -2.02 -8.69 1.08
C GLN A 111 -2.82 -8.01 2.19
N HIS A 112 -4.14 -8.08 2.15
CA HIS A 112 -4.93 -7.58 3.27
C HIS A 112 -4.80 -8.49 4.50
N ALA A 113 -4.77 -7.87 5.67
CA ALA A 113 -4.73 -8.53 6.98
C ALA A 113 -6.08 -8.43 7.72
N MET A 114 -7.17 -8.22 6.96
CA MET A 114 -8.54 -8.20 7.46
C MET A 114 -9.07 -9.61 7.74
N ARG A 115 -10.16 -9.71 8.52
CA ARG A 115 -10.76 -11.00 8.91
C ARG A 115 -11.60 -11.63 7.81
N ASP A 116 -12.08 -10.83 6.86
CA ASP A 116 -12.88 -11.29 5.74
C ASP A 116 -12.06 -12.19 4.83
N LYS A 117 -12.69 -13.23 4.28
CA LYS A 117 -12.08 -14.02 3.20
C LYS A 117 -11.97 -13.20 1.92
N GLU A 118 -13.02 -12.45 1.61
CA GLU A 118 -13.13 -11.56 0.46
C GLU A 118 -13.48 -10.17 0.99
N LEU A 119 -12.51 -9.26 0.95
CA LEU A 119 -12.65 -7.90 1.42
C LEU A 119 -13.31 -7.03 0.35
N LYS A 120 -14.51 -6.55 0.66
CA LYS A 120 -15.32 -5.76 -0.26
C LYS A 120 -15.02 -4.27 -0.18
N GLY A 121 -15.11 -3.58 -1.31
CA GLY A 121 -15.07 -2.13 -1.40
C GLY A 121 -13.67 -1.53 -1.51
N VAL A 122 -12.62 -2.34 -1.61
CA VAL A 122 -11.28 -1.88 -2.01
C VAL A 122 -11.17 -2.03 -3.52
N SER A 123 -10.94 -0.93 -4.23
CA SER A 123 -10.86 -0.93 -5.70
C SER A 123 -9.44 -0.87 -6.22
N ASP A 124 -8.54 -0.17 -5.54
CA ASP A 124 -7.14 -0.06 -5.96
C ASP A 124 -6.18 -0.07 -4.76
N ILE A 125 -5.04 -0.75 -4.93
CA ILE A 125 -3.88 -0.66 -4.04
C ILE A 125 -2.64 -0.31 -4.85
N GLY A 126 -1.97 0.77 -4.45
CA GLY A 126 -0.77 1.26 -5.09
C GLY A 126 0.43 1.32 -4.14
N LEU A 127 1.62 1.07 -4.68
CA LEU A 127 2.88 1.32 -4.01
C LEU A 127 3.59 2.49 -4.69
N ARG A 128 3.98 3.49 -3.90
CA ARG A 128 4.66 4.69 -4.40
C ARG A 128 5.99 4.90 -3.68
N LEU A 129 7.05 5.12 -4.46
CA LEU A 129 8.36 5.55 -3.97
C LEU A 129 8.65 6.97 -4.45
N GLU A 130 9.04 7.84 -3.52
CA GLU A 130 9.42 9.22 -3.81
C GLU A 130 10.71 9.60 -3.06
N LYS A 131 11.50 10.51 -3.65
CA LYS A 131 12.66 11.09 -2.97
C LYS A 131 12.17 12.08 -1.91
N VAL A 132 12.83 12.13 -0.78
CA VAL A 132 12.70 13.22 0.19
C VAL A 132 13.52 14.39 -0.34
N ASN A 133 12.87 15.54 -0.51
CA ASN A 133 13.54 16.80 -0.86
C ASN A 133 14.15 17.45 0.37
#